data_AF-A0A0E2N240-F1
#
_entry.id   AF-A0A0E2N240-F1
#
_cell.length_a   1.000
_cell.length_b   1.000
_cell.length_c   1.000
_cell.angle_alpha   90.00
_cell.angle_beta   90.00
_cell.angle_gamma   90.00
#
_symmetry.space_group_name_H-M   'P 1'
#
loop_
_entity.id
_entity.type
_entity.pdbx_description
1 polymer ?
#
loop_
_entity_poly.entity_id
_entity_poly.type
_entity_poly.pdbx_seq_one_letter_code
_entity_poly.pdbx_strand_id
1 'polypeptide(L)' 'MEVVGASGEWVVRIIETDQEITRSFGLESFALSFAERQRIRLHLDKVVRL' A
#
# COMPACT_ATOMS: atom_id res chain seq x y z
N MET A 1 2.64 -2.99 -5.96
CA MET A 1 2.08 -2.40 -4.73
C MET A 1 0.62 -2.09 -4.93
N GLU A 2 -0.22 -2.49 -3.98
CA GLU A 2 -1.69 -2.40 -4.09
C GLU A 2 -2.28 -1.66 -2.88
N VAL A 3 -3.30 -0.84 -3.12
CA VAL A 3 -4.12 -0.20 -2.08
C VAL A 3 -5.57 -0.63 -2.30
N VAL A 4 -6.19 -1.23 -1.28
CA VAL A 4 -7.58 -1.72 -1.31
C VAL A 4 -8.36 -1.04 -0.19
N GLY A 5 -9.50 -0.44 -0.51
CA GLY A 5 -10.43 0.09 0.49
C GLY A 5 -11.50 -0.95 0.83
N ALA A 6 -11.58 -1.39 2.09
CA ALA A 6 -12.62 -2.32 2.53
C ALA A 6 -13.25 -1.85 3.85
N SER A 7 -14.58 -1.72 3.87
CA SER A 7 -15.41 -1.60 5.09
C SER A 7 -14.90 -0.61 6.16
N GLY A 8 -14.37 0.55 5.76
CA GLY A 8 -13.90 1.61 6.67
C GLY A 8 -12.41 1.60 6.98
N GLU A 9 -11.67 0.59 6.50
CA GLU A 9 -10.22 0.52 6.60
C GLU A 9 -9.56 0.49 5.22
N TRP A 10 -8.35 1.02 5.17
CA TRP A 10 -7.51 1.08 3.98
C TRP A 10 -6.35 0.15 4.15
N VAL A 11 -6.21 -0.80 3.24
CA VAL A 11 -5.17 -1.81 3.31
C VAL A 11 -4.15 -1.55 2.22
N VAL A 12 -2.89 -1.54 2.60
CA VAL A 12 -1.76 -1.43 1.69
C VAL A 12 -1.03 -2.77 1.68
N ARG A 13 -0.93 -3.35 0.49
CA ARG A 13 -0.24 -4.62 0.24
C ARG A 13 1.02 -4.37 -0.58
N ILE A 14 2.14 -4.83 -0.05
CA ILE A 14 3.46 -4.76 -0.67
C ILE A 14 3.85 -6.21 -0.98
N ILE A 15 4.13 -6.47 -2.25
CA ILE A 15 4.58 -7.78 -2.73
C ILE A 15 6.01 -7.57 -3.22
N GLU A 16 6.95 -8.16 -2.50
CA GLU A 16 8.35 -8.32 -2.88
C GLU A 16 8.56 -9.77 -3.36
N THR A 17 9.67 -10.06 -4.04
CA THR A 17 9.93 -11.40 -4.64
C THR A 17 9.79 -12.54 -3.63
N ASP A 18 10.11 -12.28 -2.37
CA ASP A 18 10.26 -13.30 -1.33
C ASP A 18 9.27 -13.08 -0.17
N GLN A 19 8.56 -11.95 -0.15
CA GLN A 19 7.74 -11.55 0.98
C GLN A 19 6.53 -10.71 0.56
N GLU A 20 5.42 -10.96 1.24
CA GLU A 20 4.24 -10.10 1.22
C GLU A 20 4.06 -9.42 2.57
N ILE A 21 3.83 -8.11 2.55
CA ILE A 21 3.56 -7.30 3.73
C ILE A 21 2.23 -6.58 3.54
N THR A 22 1.35 -6.74 4.53
CA THR A 22 0.04 -6.08 4.56
C THR A 22 -0.06 -5.17 5.77
N ARG A 23 -0.55 -3.94 5.55
CA ARG A 23 -0.77 -2.93 6.60
C ARG A 23 -2.14 -2.29 6.44
N SER A 24 -2.89 -2.21 7.53
CA SER A 24 -4.20 -1.55 7.59
C SER A 24 -4.09 -0.15 8.20
N PHE A 25 -4.91 0.76 7.72
CA PHE A 25 -4.97 2.16 8.13
C PHE A 25 -6.43 2.60 8.25
N GLY A 26 -6.78 3.36 9.30
CA GLY A 26 -8.11 3.93 9.44
C GLY A 26 -8.38 5.14 8.54
N LEU A 27 -7.33 5.72 7.93
CA LEU A 27 -7.43 6.90 7.06
C LEU A 27 -6.77 6.66 5.71
N GLU A 28 -7.48 7.05 4.65
CA GLU A 28 -7.01 6.91 3.27
C GLU A 28 -5.72 7.68 3.02
N SER A 29 -5.63 8.92 3.52
CA SER A 29 -4.47 9.78 3.35
C SER A 29 -3.20 9.17 3.94
N PHE A 30 -3.33 8.40 5.03
CA PHE A 30 -2.19 7.71 5.66
C PHE A 30 -1.81 6.46 4.86
N ALA A 31 -2.78 5.68 4.40
CA ALA A 31 -2.51 4.55 3.50
C ALA A 31 -1.79 5.00 2.23
N LEU A 32 -2.26 6.08 1.59
CA LEU A 32 -1.64 6.65 0.39
C LEU A 32 -0.23 7.18 0.65
N SER A 33 -0.03 7.93 1.74
CA SER A 33 1.29 8.46 2.09
C SER A 33 2.29 7.35 2.42
N PHE A 34 1.83 6.31 3.11
CA PHE A 34 2.62 5.10 3.33
C PHE A 34 2.94 4.42 2.00
N ALA A 35 1.96 4.31 1.09
CA ALA A 35 2.15 3.68 -0.20
C ALA A 35 3.19 4.37 -1.09
N GLU A 36 3.12 5.70 -1.20
CA GLU A 36 4.11 6.48 -1.95
C GLU A 36 5.53 6.34 -1.38
N ARG A 37 5.68 6.31 -0.05
CA ARG A 37 6.98 6.06 0.58
C ARG A 37 7.55 4.69 0.22
N GLN A 38 6.71 3.66 0.22
CA GLN A 38 7.14 2.31 -0.14
C GLN A 38 7.46 2.20 -1.63
N ARG A 39 6.72 2.90 -2.49
CA ARG A 39 7.01 3.01 -3.92
C ARG A 39 8.43 3.53 -4.15
N ILE A 40 8.80 4.63 -3.48
CA ILE A 40 10.14 5.22 -3.57
C ILE A 40 11.20 4.27 -2.99
N ARG A 41 10.99 3.72 -1.79
CA ARG A 41 11.95 2.81 -1.12
C ARG A 41 12.26 1.58 -1.98
N LEU A 42 11.24 1.03 -2.64
CA LEU A 42 11.32 -0.21 -3.40
C LEU A 42 11.51 0.01 -4.90
N HIS A 43 11.69 1.26 -5.34
CA HIS A 43 11.85 1.63 -6.76
C HIS A 43 10.73 1.06 -7.65
N LEU A 44 9.50 1.05 -7.13
CA LEU A 44 8.34 0.55 -7.86
C LEU A 44 7.81 1.64 -8.80
N ASP A 45 7.40 1.27 -10.02
CA ASP A 45 6.91 2.25 -10.99
C ASP A 45 5.60 2.93 -10.55
N LYS A 46 4.65 2.15 -10.04
CA LYS A 46 3.29 2.64 -9.73
C LYS A 46 2.65 1.96 -8.53
N VAL A 47 1.81 2.74 -7.84
CA VAL A 47 0.80 2.23 -6.90
C VAL A 47 -0.46 1.90 -7.69
N VAL A 48 -1.02 0.70 -7.53
CA VAL A 48 -2.29 0.31 -8.12
C VAL A 48 -3.36 0.35 -7.04
N ARG A 49 -4.50 0.98 -7.32
CA ARG A 49 -5.68 0.99 -6.45
C ARG A 49 -6.71 0.02 -7.01
N LEU A 50 -7.19 -0.90 -6.19
CA LEU A 50 -8.25 -1.85 -6.53
C LEU A 50 -9.56 -1.47 -5.84
#